data_AF-A0A932T782-F1
#
_entry.id   AF-A0A932T782-F1
#
_cell.length_a   1.000
_cell.length_b   1.000
_cell.length_c   1.000
_cell.angle_alpha   90.00
_cell.angle_beta   90.00
_cell.angle_gamma   90.00
#
_symmetry.space_group_name_H-M   'P 1'
#
loop_
_entity.id
_entity.type
_entity.pdbx_description
1 polymer ?
#
loop_
_entity_poly.entity_id
_entity_poly.type
_entity_poly.pdbx_seq_one_letter_code
_entity_poly.pdbx_strand_id
1 'polypeptide(L)'
;MTGTFKANNPYNTFLLLVYGLVLKLPMFLHPTIPTPQKTDGFLFKELLAQLSHIGQLAPLIYPLIAFFLLYSQAISFNKLVNDQRLMQKPNYLTAMSYLLITSLFKEWDILSAPLIINTLIIWVWARMSSLNNSNNPKTVLFNMGLAIGFATFFYFPAIAFAALIIFGLAVTRAFKLTEWLIALIGIVTPYYFLLAWIFITNRWLQYKLPTLTISYPLFHEGRWASAG
;
A
#
# COMPACT_ATOMS: atom_id res chain seq x y z
N MET A 1 26.10 -8.04 -12.65
CA MET A 1 25.67 -8.38 -11.26
C MET A 1 24.26 -9.00 -11.17
N THR A 2 23.53 -9.23 -12.27
CA THR A 2 22.21 -9.88 -12.24
C THR A 2 22.26 -11.40 -11.98
N GLY A 3 23.44 -12.03 -12.16
CA GLY A 3 23.63 -13.46 -11.98
C GLY A 3 23.47 -13.94 -10.54
N THR A 4 23.83 -13.13 -9.54
CA THR A 4 23.75 -13.50 -8.11
C THR A 4 22.29 -13.59 -7.65
N PHE A 5 21.43 -12.67 -8.07
CA PHE A 5 20.00 -12.64 -7.72
C PHE A 5 19.16 -13.73 -8.42
N LYS A 6 19.73 -14.47 -9.39
CA LYS A 6 19.07 -15.64 -10.00
C LYS A 6 19.05 -16.87 -9.07
N ALA A 7 19.91 -16.90 -8.05
CA ALA A 7 19.91 -17.96 -7.06
C ALA A 7 18.92 -17.67 -5.92
N ASN A 8 18.35 -18.71 -5.31
CA ASN A 8 17.52 -18.58 -4.10
C ASN A 8 18.35 -18.84 -2.84
N ASN A 9 19.25 -17.92 -2.51
CA ASN A 9 20.12 -18.03 -1.32
C ASN A 9 19.73 -16.95 -0.29
N PRO A 10 19.62 -17.27 1.01
CA PRO A 10 19.42 -16.28 2.08
C PRO A 10 20.36 -15.06 2.01
N TYR A 11 21.60 -15.26 1.55
CA TYR A 11 22.57 -14.19 1.31
C TYR A 11 22.06 -13.12 0.32
N ASN A 12 21.21 -13.50 -0.63
CA ASN A 12 20.64 -12.57 -1.60
C ASN A 12 19.67 -11.57 -0.97
N THR A 13 19.04 -11.91 0.16
CA THR A 13 18.24 -10.94 0.94
C THR A 13 19.12 -9.82 1.48
N PHE A 14 20.32 -10.17 1.98
CA PHE A 14 21.29 -9.18 2.47
C PHE A 14 21.86 -8.34 1.32
N LEU A 15 22.26 -8.97 0.21
CA LEU A 15 22.68 -8.24 -0.99
C LEU A 15 21.60 -7.29 -1.50
N LEU A 16 20.32 -7.68 -1.41
CA LEU A 16 19.20 -6.85 -1.81
C LEU A 16 19.02 -5.63 -0.90
N LEU A 17 19.32 -5.79 0.40
CA LEU A 17 19.33 -4.68 1.35
C LEU A 17 20.42 -3.66 0.99
N VAL A 18 21.65 -4.14 0.75
CA VAL A 18 22.77 -3.28 0.31
C VAL A 18 22.43 -2.59 -1.01
N TYR A 19 21.90 -3.34 -1.98
CA TYR A 19 21.45 -2.80 -3.26
C TYR A 19 20.37 -1.72 -3.10
N GLY A 20 19.36 -1.98 -2.26
CA GLY A 20 18.31 -1.02 -1.95
C GLY A 20 18.85 0.25 -1.32
N LEU A 21 19.75 0.14 -0.34
CA LEU A 21 20.37 1.30 0.30
C LEU A 21 21.17 2.15 -0.70
N VAL A 22 21.91 1.52 -1.62
CA VAL A 22 22.66 2.23 -2.66
C VAL A 22 21.72 2.95 -3.62
N LEU A 23 20.68 2.29 -4.11
CA LEU A 23 19.71 2.92 -5.02
C LEU A 23 18.97 4.08 -4.37
N LYS A 24 18.57 3.90 -3.12
CA LYS A 24 17.76 4.85 -2.37
C LYS A 24 18.60 5.90 -1.64
N LEU A 25 19.92 5.90 -1.79
CA LEU A 25 20.83 6.84 -1.15
C LEU A 25 20.38 8.32 -1.30
N PRO A 26 19.87 8.79 -2.47
CA PRO A 26 19.38 10.17 -2.61
C PRO A 26 18.26 10.54 -1.62
N MET A 27 17.41 9.58 -1.22
CA MET A 27 16.32 9.82 -0.26
C MET A 27 16.86 10.19 1.13
N PHE A 28 18.02 9.65 1.49
CA PHE A 28 18.67 9.90 2.78
C PHE A 28 19.51 11.18 2.76
N LEU A 29 20.10 11.53 1.61
CA LEU A 29 20.85 12.77 1.44
C LEU A 29 19.95 14.01 1.39
N HIS A 30 18.73 13.88 0.86
CA HIS A 30 17.77 14.97 0.75
C HIS A 30 16.42 14.59 1.39
N PRO A 31 16.34 14.55 2.74
CA PRO A 31 15.11 14.19 3.44
C PRO A 31 14.00 15.20 3.13
N THR A 32 12.88 14.71 2.61
CA THR A 32 11.67 15.51 2.37
C THR A 32 10.68 15.29 3.50
N ILE A 33 10.19 16.38 4.10
CA ILE A 33 9.13 16.32 5.10
C ILE A 33 7.79 16.13 4.37
N PRO A 34 7.05 15.03 4.63
CA PRO A 34 5.76 14.81 3.98
C PRO A 34 4.71 15.83 4.43
N THR A 35 4.00 16.40 3.47
CA THR A 35 2.86 17.29 3.73
C THR A 35 1.55 16.56 3.50
N PRO A 36 0.54 16.71 4.39
CA PRO A 36 -0.74 16.03 4.24
C PRO A 36 -1.47 16.51 2.98
N GLN A 37 -1.92 15.56 2.17
CA GLN A 37 -2.71 15.81 0.96
C GLN A 37 -4.22 15.78 1.29
N LYS A 38 -5.03 16.33 0.36
CA LYS A 38 -6.50 16.33 0.51
C LYS A 38 -7.09 14.91 0.51
N THR A 39 -6.48 14.02 -0.25
CA THR A 39 -6.86 12.60 -0.42
C THR A 39 -6.43 11.71 0.75
N ASP A 40 -5.55 12.20 1.63
CA ASP A 40 -5.09 11.46 2.79
C ASP A 40 -6.22 11.30 3.82
N GLY A 41 -6.36 10.08 4.30
CA GLY A 41 -7.30 9.73 5.36
C GLY A 41 -6.83 10.24 6.73
N PHE A 42 -7.75 10.22 7.69
CA PHE A 42 -7.50 10.78 9.02
C PHE A 42 -6.37 10.05 9.77
N LEU A 43 -6.21 8.74 9.61
CA LEU A 43 -5.15 7.99 10.29
C LEU A 43 -3.77 8.38 9.78
N PHE A 44 -3.63 8.65 8.48
CA PHE A 44 -2.36 9.11 7.94
C PHE A 44 -2.02 10.53 8.42
N LYS A 45 -3.01 11.42 8.48
CA LYS A 45 -2.82 12.78 9.01
C LYS A 45 -2.41 12.77 10.48
N GLU A 46 -3.05 11.93 11.28
CA GLU A 46 -2.71 11.73 12.70
C GLU A 46 -1.32 11.12 12.86
N LEU A 47 -0.98 10.11 12.04
CA LEU A 47 0.35 9.52 12.00
C LEU A 47 1.42 10.57 11.69
N LEU A 48 1.20 11.43 10.69
CA LEU A 48 2.13 12.52 10.36
C LEU A 48 2.23 13.55 11.49
N ALA A 49 1.13 13.88 12.17
CA ALA A 49 1.14 14.80 13.30
C ALA A 49 2.02 14.26 14.44
N GLN A 50 1.85 13.00 14.81
CA GLN A 50 2.67 12.33 15.84
C GLN A 50 4.14 12.26 15.40
N LEU A 51 4.38 11.89 14.15
CA LEU A 51 5.73 11.76 13.62
C LEU A 51 6.43 13.12 13.49
N SER A 52 5.70 14.21 13.28
CA SER A 52 6.27 15.56 13.18
C SER A 52 6.99 16.02 14.44
N HIS A 53 6.59 15.54 15.62
CA HIS A 53 7.24 15.87 16.89
C HIS A 53 8.69 15.37 16.91
N ILE A 54 8.93 14.20 16.31
CA ILE A 54 10.26 13.59 16.19
C ILE A 54 10.97 14.09 14.91
N GLY A 55 10.21 14.26 13.83
CA GLY A 55 10.70 14.65 12.51
C GLY A 55 11.31 16.06 12.46
N GLN A 56 10.89 16.97 13.37
CA GLN A 56 11.54 18.29 13.52
C GLN A 56 12.98 18.17 14.03
N LEU A 57 13.27 17.20 14.89
CA LEU A 57 14.61 16.95 15.46
C LEU A 57 15.46 16.12 14.50
N ALA A 58 14.85 15.11 13.87
CA ALA A 58 15.54 14.18 12.97
C ALA A 58 14.72 13.92 11.70
N PRO A 59 14.90 14.73 10.64
CA PRO A 59 14.18 14.55 9.36
C PRO A 59 14.44 13.20 8.70
N LEU A 60 15.52 12.49 9.08
CA LEU A 60 15.89 11.17 8.56
C LEU A 60 14.87 10.06 8.92
N ILE A 61 13.98 10.30 9.90
CA ILE A 61 12.93 9.35 10.28
C ILE A 61 12.01 9.01 9.11
N TYR A 62 11.65 10.00 8.29
CA TYR A 62 10.73 9.83 7.15
C TYR A 62 11.31 8.92 6.06
N PRO A 63 12.52 9.18 5.52
CA PRO A 63 13.11 8.28 4.54
C PRO A 63 13.41 6.89 5.11
N LEU A 64 13.73 6.76 6.39
CA LEU A 64 13.95 5.47 7.02
C LEU A 64 12.67 4.61 7.03
N ILE A 65 11.53 5.20 7.41
CA ILE A 65 10.23 4.51 7.37
C ILE A 65 9.85 4.19 5.92
N ALA A 66 10.02 5.13 4.99
CA ALA A 66 9.71 4.92 3.58
C ALA A 66 10.57 3.79 2.97
N PHE A 67 11.87 3.77 3.27
CA PHE A 67 12.78 2.70 2.84
C PHE A 67 12.36 1.35 3.41
N PHE A 68 12.03 1.29 4.70
CA PHE A 68 11.57 0.06 5.34
C PHE A 68 10.29 -0.48 4.69
N LEU A 69 9.33 0.41 4.37
CA LEU A 69 8.12 0.03 3.64
C LEU A 69 8.45 -0.51 2.25
N LEU A 70 9.25 0.22 1.45
CA LEU A 70 9.64 -0.21 0.10
C LEU A 70 10.40 -1.53 0.09
N TYR A 71 11.30 -1.74 1.05
CA TYR A 71 12.06 -2.98 1.19
C TYR A 71 11.15 -4.15 1.59
N SER A 72 10.24 -3.94 2.56
CA SER A 72 9.23 -4.94 2.95
C SER A 72 8.29 -5.29 1.79
N GLN A 73 7.89 -4.29 0.98
CA GLN A 73 7.09 -4.48 -0.23
C GLN A 73 7.84 -5.31 -1.26
N ALA A 74 9.12 -5.01 -1.51
CA ALA A 74 9.96 -5.77 -2.44
C ALA A 74 10.05 -7.25 -2.05
N ILE A 75 10.32 -7.54 -0.77
CA ILE A 75 10.39 -8.92 -0.26
C ILE A 75 9.04 -9.61 -0.38
N SER A 76 7.96 -8.94 0.06
CA SER A 76 6.61 -9.52 0.05
C SER A 76 6.15 -9.84 -1.37
N PHE A 77 6.44 -8.96 -2.32
CA PHE A 77 6.12 -9.15 -3.72
C PHE A 77 6.96 -10.28 -4.36
N ASN A 78 8.24 -10.36 -4.02
CA ASN A 78 9.10 -11.45 -4.47
C ASN A 78 8.66 -12.82 -3.92
N LYS A 79 8.26 -12.85 -2.64
CA LYS A 79 7.66 -14.04 -2.04
C LYS A 79 6.38 -14.44 -2.77
N LEU A 80 5.49 -13.50 -3.06
CA LEU A 80 4.26 -13.76 -3.83
C LEU A 80 4.56 -14.41 -5.18
N VAL A 81 5.51 -13.85 -5.95
CA VAL A 81 5.89 -14.39 -7.27
C VAL A 81 6.47 -15.81 -7.15
N ASN A 82 7.30 -16.05 -6.14
CA ASN A 82 7.89 -17.37 -5.89
C ASN A 82 6.87 -18.40 -5.43
N ASP A 83 5.97 -18.03 -4.51
CA ASP A 83 4.90 -18.89 -3.99
C ASP A 83 3.92 -19.30 -5.09
N GLN A 84 3.63 -18.39 -6.03
CA GLN A 84 2.78 -18.65 -7.19
C GLN A 84 3.52 -19.28 -8.38
N ARG A 85 4.82 -19.58 -8.23
CA ARG A 85 5.68 -20.22 -9.25
C ARG A 85 5.60 -19.53 -10.62
N LEU A 86 5.53 -18.20 -10.64
CA LEU A 86 5.43 -17.44 -11.89
C LEU A 86 6.73 -17.45 -12.72
N MET A 87 7.83 -17.90 -12.11
CA MET A 87 9.15 -18.06 -12.73
C MET A 87 9.56 -19.53 -12.67
N GLN A 88 10.40 -19.98 -13.62
CA GLN A 88 10.89 -21.38 -13.67
C GLN A 88 11.61 -21.83 -12.40
N LYS A 89 12.31 -20.91 -11.74
CA LYS A 89 13.03 -21.15 -10.48
C LYS A 89 12.82 -19.96 -9.54
N PRO A 90 12.67 -20.21 -8.22
CA PRO A 90 12.63 -19.13 -7.23
C PRO A 90 13.88 -18.26 -7.34
N ASN A 91 13.68 -16.95 -7.36
CA ASN A 91 14.79 -16.00 -7.46
C ASN A 91 14.44 -14.67 -6.76
N TYR A 92 15.36 -13.71 -6.81
CA TYR A 92 15.22 -12.37 -6.21
C TYR A 92 15.12 -11.26 -7.26
N LEU A 93 14.95 -11.62 -8.54
CA LEU A 93 14.88 -10.65 -9.63
C LEU A 93 13.66 -9.76 -9.49
N THR A 94 12.52 -10.29 -9.01
CA THR A 94 11.32 -9.51 -8.79
C THR A 94 11.54 -8.42 -7.73
N ALA A 95 12.12 -8.75 -6.57
CA ALA A 95 12.43 -7.74 -5.54
C ALA A 95 13.44 -6.70 -6.04
N MET A 96 14.48 -7.13 -6.77
CA MET A 96 15.48 -6.23 -7.34
C MET A 96 14.85 -5.25 -8.34
N SER A 97 14.02 -5.75 -9.25
CA SER A 97 13.29 -4.94 -10.23
C SER A 97 12.31 -3.98 -9.55
N TYR A 98 11.63 -4.42 -8.49
CA TYR A 98 10.72 -3.56 -7.72
C TYR A 98 11.46 -2.36 -7.11
N LEU A 99 12.59 -2.59 -6.44
CA LEU A 99 13.41 -1.50 -5.88
C LEU A 99 13.99 -0.58 -6.95
N LEU A 100 14.37 -1.13 -8.12
CA LEU A 100 14.85 -0.34 -9.24
C LEU A 100 13.75 0.58 -9.78
N ILE A 101 12.58 0.01 -10.11
CA ILE A 101 11.45 0.77 -10.68
C ILE A 101 10.99 1.85 -9.70
N THR A 102 10.89 1.52 -8.41
CA THR A 102 10.48 2.51 -7.41
C THR A 102 11.50 3.61 -7.19
N SER A 103 12.75 3.44 -7.62
CA SER A 103 13.78 4.49 -7.55
C SER A 103 13.81 5.39 -8.78
N LEU A 104 13.00 5.09 -9.81
CA LEU A 104 12.92 5.93 -11.01
C LEU A 104 12.04 7.19 -10.80
N PHE A 105 11.14 7.16 -9.81
CA PHE A 105 10.18 8.23 -9.55
C PHE A 105 10.39 8.79 -8.15
N LYS A 106 10.71 10.08 -8.05
CA LYS A 106 10.99 10.75 -6.78
C LYS A 106 9.80 10.72 -5.83
N GLU A 107 8.58 10.77 -6.38
CA GLU A 107 7.33 10.75 -5.62
C GLU A 107 7.14 9.44 -4.85
N TRP A 108 7.79 8.35 -5.29
CA TRP A 108 7.65 7.03 -4.67
C TRP A 108 8.65 6.81 -3.52
N ASP A 109 9.62 7.71 -3.36
CA ASP A 109 10.61 7.71 -2.29
C ASP A 109 10.17 8.53 -1.06
N ILE A 110 8.99 9.16 -1.14
CA ILE A 110 8.44 9.99 -0.06
C ILE A 110 7.44 9.16 0.75
N LEU A 111 7.52 9.26 2.08
CA LEU A 111 6.51 8.66 2.96
C LEU A 111 5.14 9.29 2.67
N SER A 112 4.25 8.50 2.10
CA SER A 112 2.93 8.94 1.65
C SER A 112 1.87 7.90 2.02
N ALA A 113 0.60 8.32 2.08
CA ALA A 113 -0.49 7.39 2.37
C ALA A 113 -0.54 6.23 1.36
N PRO A 114 -0.41 6.45 0.03
CA PRO A 114 -0.34 5.37 -0.96
C PRO A 114 0.80 4.37 -0.70
N LEU A 115 1.96 4.84 -0.22
CA LEU A 115 3.08 3.94 0.09
C LEU A 115 2.71 2.96 1.22
N ILE A 116 2.02 3.42 2.27
CA ILE A 116 1.53 2.55 3.34
C ILE A 116 0.51 1.55 2.78
N ILE A 117 -0.44 2.03 1.97
CA ILE A 117 -1.47 1.20 1.34
C ILE A 117 -0.86 0.10 0.47
N ASN A 118 0.17 0.40 -0.32
CA ASN A 118 0.81 -0.60 -1.18
C ASN A 118 1.27 -1.84 -0.39
N THR A 119 1.75 -1.66 0.84
CA THR A 119 2.10 -2.78 1.73
C THR A 119 0.89 -3.66 2.05
N LEU A 120 -0.24 -3.05 2.40
CA LEU A 120 -1.48 -3.75 2.69
C LEU A 120 -2.04 -4.45 1.43
N ILE A 121 -1.97 -3.79 0.27
CA ILE A 121 -2.51 -4.33 -0.98
C ILE A 121 -1.69 -5.51 -1.49
N ILE A 122 -0.36 -5.50 -1.35
CA ILE A 122 0.47 -6.67 -1.68
C ILE A 122 0.05 -7.86 -0.81
N TRP A 123 -0.25 -7.63 0.47
CA TRP A 123 -0.76 -8.68 1.35
C TRP A 123 -2.15 -9.18 0.95
N VAL A 124 -3.09 -8.28 0.63
CA VAL A 124 -4.43 -8.63 0.12
C VAL A 124 -4.31 -9.47 -1.15
N TRP A 125 -3.47 -9.06 -2.10
CA TRP A 125 -3.25 -9.79 -3.34
C TRP A 125 -2.68 -11.19 -3.08
N ALA A 126 -1.69 -11.30 -2.20
CA ALA A 126 -1.12 -12.61 -1.83
C ALA A 126 -2.15 -13.55 -1.20
N ARG A 127 -3.07 -13.01 -0.38
CA ARG A 127 -4.18 -13.80 0.17
C ARG A 127 -5.16 -14.19 -0.91
N MET A 128 -5.45 -13.29 -1.85
CA MET A 128 -6.36 -13.53 -2.95
C MET A 128 -5.86 -14.66 -3.88
N SER A 129 -4.58 -14.66 -4.23
CA SER A 129 -4.00 -15.70 -5.11
C SER A 129 -4.04 -17.09 -4.45
N SER A 130 -3.97 -17.15 -3.12
CA SER A 130 -4.05 -18.40 -2.36
C SER A 130 -5.49 -18.88 -2.06
N LEU A 131 -6.52 -18.09 -2.42
CA LEU A 131 -7.90 -18.32 -1.99
C LEU A 131 -8.46 -19.66 -2.47
N ASN A 132 -8.10 -20.10 -3.68
CA ASN A 132 -8.56 -21.36 -4.26
C ASN A 132 -8.10 -22.59 -3.50
N ASN A 133 -6.94 -22.50 -2.84
CA ASN A 133 -6.34 -23.60 -2.08
C ASN A 133 -6.54 -23.44 -0.56
N SER A 134 -7.40 -22.49 -0.15
CA SER A 134 -7.65 -22.23 1.27
C SER A 134 -8.74 -23.14 1.82
N ASN A 135 -8.45 -23.80 2.95
CA ASN A 135 -9.44 -24.57 3.70
C ASN A 135 -10.54 -23.68 4.32
N ASN A 136 -10.24 -22.39 4.56
CA ASN A 136 -11.15 -21.44 5.21
C ASN A 136 -11.32 -20.16 4.35
N PRO A 137 -11.98 -20.26 3.17
CA PRO A 137 -12.09 -19.14 2.24
C PRO A 137 -12.86 -17.95 2.83
N LYS A 138 -13.88 -18.22 3.66
CA LYS A 138 -14.69 -17.20 4.34
C LYS A 138 -13.84 -16.28 5.22
N THR A 139 -12.97 -16.85 6.06
CA THR A 139 -12.08 -16.09 6.93
C THR A 139 -11.08 -15.27 6.13
N VAL A 140 -10.52 -15.83 5.05
CA VAL A 140 -9.59 -15.11 4.17
C VAL A 140 -10.30 -13.91 3.52
N LEU A 141 -11.53 -14.09 3.02
CA LEU A 141 -12.34 -13.02 2.43
C LEU A 141 -12.68 -11.92 3.42
N PHE A 142 -13.11 -12.28 4.63
CA PHE A 142 -13.37 -11.31 5.68
C PHE A 142 -12.12 -10.49 6.01
N ASN A 143 -10.97 -11.15 6.18
CA ASN A 143 -9.71 -10.49 6.53
C ASN A 143 -9.22 -9.56 5.41
N MET A 144 -9.35 -9.97 4.15
CA MET A 144 -9.04 -9.10 3.01
C MET A 144 -9.97 -7.89 2.97
N GLY A 145 -11.28 -8.10 3.16
CA GLY A 145 -12.25 -7.00 3.23
C GLY A 145 -11.93 -6.02 4.35
N LEU A 146 -11.64 -6.53 5.55
CA LEU A 146 -11.24 -5.73 6.71
C LEU A 146 -9.98 -4.92 6.42
N ALA A 147 -8.96 -5.53 5.81
CA ALA A 147 -7.73 -4.83 5.44
C ALA A 147 -7.99 -3.67 4.46
N ILE A 148 -8.87 -3.86 3.47
CA ILE A 148 -9.26 -2.78 2.53
C ILE A 148 -10.08 -1.70 3.23
N GLY A 149 -11.06 -2.06 4.05
CA GLY A 149 -11.85 -1.10 4.82
C GLY A 149 -10.99 -0.29 5.80
N PHE A 150 -9.92 -0.88 6.34
CA PHE A 150 -8.97 -0.18 7.20
C PHE A 150 -8.00 0.69 6.37
N ALA A 151 -7.61 0.25 5.18
CA ALA A 151 -6.78 1.03 4.26
C ALA A 151 -7.43 2.38 3.89
N THR A 152 -8.76 2.45 3.76
CA THR A 152 -9.44 3.71 3.43
C THR A 152 -9.24 4.80 4.48
N PHE A 153 -8.92 4.42 5.73
CA PHE A 153 -8.65 5.37 6.81
C PHE A 153 -7.28 6.05 6.67
N PHE A 154 -6.34 5.42 5.96
CA PHE A 154 -5.06 6.03 5.58
C PHE A 154 -5.17 6.76 4.26
N TYR A 155 -5.86 6.18 3.27
CA TYR A 155 -6.01 6.76 1.93
C TYR A 155 -7.37 6.38 1.36
N PHE A 156 -8.28 7.35 1.31
CA PHE A 156 -9.68 7.08 0.94
C PHE A 156 -9.85 6.40 -0.44
N PRO A 157 -9.08 6.78 -1.50
CA PRO A 157 -9.19 6.12 -2.80
C PRO A 157 -8.83 4.62 -2.78
N ALA A 158 -8.25 4.09 -1.69
CA ALA A 158 -8.03 2.67 -1.51
C ALA A 158 -9.32 1.83 -1.56
N ILE A 159 -10.50 2.45 -1.40
CA ILE A 159 -11.78 1.76 -1.58
C ILE A 159 -11.93 1.15 -2.98
N ALA A 160 -11.25 1.71 -4.00
CA ALA A 160 -11.23 1.16 -5.34
C ALA A 160 -10.66 -0.28 -5.37
N PHE A 161 -9.77 -0.63 -4.44
CA PHE A 161 -9.25 -1.98 -4.31
C PHE A 161 -10.29 -3.00 -3.83
N ALA A 162 -11.45 -2.56 -3.30
CA ALA A 162 -12.57 -3.48 -3.04
C ALA A 162 -13.00 -4.20 -4.32
N ALA A 163 -12.91 -3.52 -5.48
CA ALA A 163 -13.16 -4.13 -6.78
C ALA A 163 -12.23 -5.32 -7.05
N LEU A 164 -10.97 -5.31 -6.56
CA LEU A 164 -10.06 -6.44 -6.71
C LEU A 164 -10.58 -7.69 -5.99
N ILE A 165 -11.20 -7.55 -4.81
CA ILE A 165 -11.80 -8.70 -4.11
C ILE A 165 -12.98 -9.22 -4.92
N ILE A 166 -13.84 -8.34 -5.42
CA ILE A 166 -15.02 -8.70 -6.21
C ILE A 166 -14.62 -9.42 -7.50
N PHE A 167 -13.71 -8.83 -8.29
CA PHE A 167 -13.22 -9.44 -9.53
C PHE A 167 -12.46 -10.73 -9.26
N GLY A 168 -11.58 -10.74 -8.26
CA GLY A 168 -10.86 -11.96 -7.92
C GLY A 168 -11.82 -13.08 -7.51
N LEU A 169 -12.88 -12.78 -6.75
CA LEU A 169 -13.90 -13.77 -6.38
C LEU A 169 -14.62 -14.31 -7.61
N ALA A 170 -15.05 -13.41 -8.50
CA ALA A 170 -15.76 -13.75 -9.73
C ALA A 170 -14.91 -14.61 -10.68
N VAL A 171 -13.60 -14.38 -10.74
CA VAL A 171 -12.68 -15.12 -11.63
C VAL A 171 -12.25 -16.45 -11.01
N THR A 172 -11.93 -16.47 -9.72
CA THR A 172 -11.30 -17.63 -9.08
C THR A 172 -12.30 -18.69 -8.64
N ARG A 173 -13.56 -18.31 -8.35
CA ARG A 173 -14.55 -19.20 -7.74
C ARG A 173 -15.94 -19.04 -8.34
N ALA A 174 -16.68 -20.14 -8.33
CA ALA A 174 -18.12 -20.13 -8.63
C ALA A 174 -18.86 -19.22 -7.63
N PHE A 175 -19.88 -18.53 -8.13
CA PHE A 175 -20.66 -17.56 -7.35
C PHE A 175 -21.30 -18.23 -6.13
N LYS A 176 -20.96 -17.73 -4.94
CA LYS A 176 -21.55 -18.12 -3.65
C LYS A 176 -21.90 -16.87 -2.86
N LEU A 177 -23.19 -16.59 -2.74
CA LEU A 177 -23.69 -15.36 -2.10
C LEU A 177 -23.06 -15.12 -0.71
N THR A 178 -22.90 -16.18 0.09
CA THR A 178 -22.28 -16.09 1.42
C THR A 178 -20.84 -15.56 1.37
N GLU A 179 -20.03 -15.94 0.38
CA GLU A 179 -18.64 -15.49 0.27
C GLU A 179 -18.56 -14.00 -0.11
N TRP A 180 -19.47 -13.57 -1.00
CA TRP A 180 -19.60 -12.17 -1.39
C TRP A 180 -20.04 -11.29 -0.22
N LEU A 181 -21.06 -11.73 0.52
CA LEU A 181 -21.53 -11.02 1.71
C LEU A 181 -20.44 -10.92 2.79
N ILE A 182 -19.68 -11.99 3.03
CA ILE A 182 -18.60 -11.97 4.03
C ILE A 182 -17.48 -11.00 3.64
N ALA A 183 -17.12 -10.93 2.36
CA ALA A 183 -16.16 -9.95 1.87
C ALA A 183 -16.65 -8.50 2.10
N LEU A 184 -17.92 -8.21 1.77
CA LEU A 184 -18.54 -6.90 1.98
C LEU A 184 -18.64 -6.54 3.46
N ILE A 185 -19.05 -7.48 4.32
CA ILE A 185 -19.09 -7.29 5.78
C ILE A 185 -17.70 -6.96 6.30
N GLY A 186 -16.65 -7.64 5.81
CA GLY A 186 -15.26 -7.31 6.13
C GLY A 186 -14.91 -5.86 5.83
N ILE A 187 -15.27 -5.35 4.65
CA ILE A 187 -15.02 -3.96 4.24
C ILE A 187 -15.75 -2.95 5.13
N VAL A 188 -16.99 -3.25 5.52
CA VAL A 188 -17.81 -2.36 6.35
C VAL A 188 -17.40 -2.39 7.82
N THR A 189 -16.79 -3.48 8.30
CA THR A 189 -16.46 -3.68 9.71
C THR A 189 -15.59 -2.57 10.32
N PRO A 190 -14.50 -2.09 9.68
CA PRO A 190 -13.73 -0.94 10.17
C PRO A 190 -14.60 0.32 10.37
N TYR A 191 -15.52 0.60 9.43
CA TYR A 191 -16.44 1.73 9.53
C TYR A 191 -17.44 1.56 10.68
N TYR A 192 -17.92 0.34 10.92
CA TYR A 192 -18.79 0.05 12.07
C TYR A 192 -18.09 0.43 13.39
N PHE A 193 -16.85 -0.02 13.59
CA PHE A 193 -16.09 0.32 14.79
C PHE A 193 -15.77 1.82 14.90
N LEU A 194 -15.46 2.47 13.77
CA LEU A 194 -15.23 3.91 13.74
C LEU A 194 -16.49 4.69 14.16
N LEU A 195 -17.65 4.34 13.62
CA LEU A 195 -18.93 4.98 13.96
C LEU A 195 -19.31 4.74 15.41
N ALA A 196 -19.11 3.52 15.92
CA ALA A 196 -19.33 3.20 17.33
C ALA A 196 -18.44 4.06 18.26
N TRP A 197 -17.16 4.22 17.92
CA TRP A 197 -16.23 5.09 18.65
C TRP A 197 -16.68 6.56 18.63
N ILE A 198 -17.08 7.08 17.46
CA ILE A 198 -17.57 8.46 17.31
C ILE A 198 -18.85 8.68 18.14
N PHE A 199 -19.74 7.70 18.16
CA PHE A 199 -20.98 7.72 18.93
C PHE A 199 -20.68 7.78 20.44
N ILE A 200 -19.82 6.89 20.94
CA ILE A 200 -19.46 6.84 22.37
C ILE A 200 -18.71 8.12 22.81
N THR A 201 -17.88 8.69 21.93
CA THR A 201 -17.16 9.95 22.21
C THR A 201 -18.01 11.21 22.03
N ASN A 202 -19.30 11.05 21.70
CA ASN A 202 -20.24 12.14 21.44
C ASN A 202 -19.76 13.15 20.37
N ARG A 203 -18.96 12.68 19.40
CA ARG A 203 -18.40 13.50 18.29
C ARG A 203 -19.22 13.42 17.01
N TRP A 204 -20.43 12.88 17.07
CA TRP A 204 -21.27 12.59 15.90
C TRP A 204 -21.51 13.81 15.00
N LEU A 205 -21.87 14.97 15.59
CA LEU A 205 -22.11 16.20 14.81
C LEU A 205 -20.86 16.80 14.18
N GLN A 206 -19.67 16.47 14.68
CA GLN A 206 -18.40 17.05 14.22
C GLN A 206 -17.74 16.22 13.10
N TYR A 207 -18.14 14.95 12.95
CA TYR A 207 -17.52 14.05 11.99
C TYR A 207 -18.10 14.25 10.59
N LYS A 208 -17.26 14.70 9.66
CA LYS A 208 -17.60 14.75 8.23
C LYS A 208 -17.10 13.47 7.57
N LEU A 209 -18.00 12.73 6.94
CA LEU A 209 -17.63 11.57 6.12
C LEU A 209 -16.67 12.00 5.01
N PRO A 210 -15.67 11.16 4.66
CA PRO A 210 -14.78 11.45 3.55
C PRO A 210 -15.59 11.57 2.26
N THR A 211 -15.56 12.75 1.65
CA THR A 211 -16.28 13.04 0.40
C THR A 211 -15.42 12.71 -0.81
N LEU A 212 -16.03 12.06 -1.81
CA LEU A 212 -15.43 11.92 -3.14
C LEU A 212 -15.33 13.32 -3.76
N THR A 213 -14.12 13.87 -3.78
CA THR A 213 -13.86 15.16 -4.41
C THR A 213 -13.19 14.89 -5.75
N ILE A 214 -13.91 15.08 -6.85
CA ILE A 214 -13.32 15.00 -8.19
C ILE A 214 -12.53 16.28 -8.41
N SER A 215 -11.20 16.18 -8.33
CA SER A 215 -10.32 17.28 -8.69
C SER A 215 -9.96 17.14 -10.16
N TYR A 216 -10.34 18.12 -10.98
CA TYR A 216 -9.82 18.22 -12.34
C TYR A 216 -8.33 18.57 -12.29
N PRO A 217 -7.44 17.91 -13.04
CA PRO A 217 -6.08 18.38 -13.17
C PRO A 217 -6.12 19.75 -13.85
N LEU A 218 -5.70 20.79 -13.12
CA LEU A 218 -5.32 22.06 -13.75
C LEU A 218 -4.06 21.77 -14.54
N PHE A 219 -4.21 21.49 -15.84
CA PHE A 219 -3.09 21.56 -16.76
C PHE A 219 -2.55 22.98 -16.63
N HIS A 220 -1.34 23.11 -16.08
CA HIS A 220 -0.64 24.39 -16.18
C HIS A 220 -0.52 24.65 -17.67
N GLU A 221 -1.23 25.66 -18.18
CA GLU A 221 -1.04 26.11 -19.55
C GLU A 221 0.44 26.46 -19.68
N GLY A 222 1.19 25.56 -20.32
CA GLY A 222 2.57 25.84 -20.63
C GLY A 222 2.58 27.07 -21.55
N ARG A 223 3.59 27.92 -21.39
CA ARG A 223 3.80 29.18 -22.16
C ARG A 223 3.73 29.06 -23.69
N TRP A 224 3.65 27.84 -24.21
CA TRP A 224 3.47 27.46 -25.62
C TRP A 224 2.03 27.67 -26.13
N ALA A 225 1.02 27.67 -25.25
CA ALA A 225 -0.39 27.73 -25.65
C ALA A 225 -0.91 29.16 -25.92
N SER A 226 -0.16 30.20 -25.54
CA SER A 226 -0.53 31.61 -25.70
C SER A 226 0.20 32.33 -26.84
N ALA A 227 0.88 31.58 -27.71
CA ALA A 227 1.65 32.11 -28.85
C ALA A 227 1.02 31.76 -30.21
N GLY A 228 -0.31 31.82 -30.30
CA GLY A 228 -1.09 31.65 -31.53
C GLY A 228 -2.08 32.77 -31.73
#